data_AF-A0A352S480-F1
#
_entry.id   AF-A0A352S480-F1
#
_cell.length_a   1.000
_cell.length_b   1.000
_cell.length_c   1.000
_cell.angle_alpha   90.00
_cell.angle_beta   90.00
_cell.angle_gamma   90.00
#
_symmetry.space_group_name_H-M   'P 1'
#
loop_
_entity.id
_entity.type
_entity.pdbx_description
1 polymer ?
#
loop_
_entity_poly.entity_id
_entity_poly.type
_entity_poly.pdbx_seq_one_letter_code
_entity_poly.pdbx_strand_id
1 'polypeptide(L)'
;SSGEALDHAMRADDAGLVAHVVREAMPAMPALSQLRALPVWIDQAGIERVVDEPAMLLAAAWACTVAARLDDAERWLAMLAGRDDVAAQVVLIRASIAFQKDDPAAMDVWLARLGGHALPHPSLEHIRAALAVRCGAMLHRPEFPSVPRLEAAPPDELVAMAHGAAALTMLMRGDARRAQAIGMPAARMAQQIHGRRSVSACVCAVPVAAALLEQDRAEEAAEMLACWLDLAHHSSPDVMIVATLCQARLQWLAGDQHGARATLIEAQARAAGRGLIRVQVRLLAQRVLFAIQAGDLRHAGLLQDELEALAATLDASDMRAREVGTIAALSRVRVALSAGNPVGALAALEPVRSDNAGALVLIDLLFARVNAALDRPHLVVRHLESALAAGLRLGLLRMLRDEPGIPALLDCVQPSGDAVRDNWLGRVRAAKDQLQQPATCLPMVRRRRRDGDPEHLTPRERDIVALLEQSMSNKRIALVLNLSVDTVKWNLRQIYAKLGVSTRYEVILAVRNRALRTGTA
;
A
#
# COMPACT_ATOMS: atom_id res chain seq x y z
N SER A 1 16.85 12.24 22.84
CA SER A 1 17.16 10.94 22.17
C SER A 1 18.05 11.21 20.95
N SER A 2 18.70 10.20 20.35
CA SER A 2 19.51 10.39 19.11
C SER A 2 18.70 11.01 17.96
N GLY A 3 17.37 10.86 17.99
CA GLY A 3 16.46 11.48 17.02
C GLY A 3 16.25 12.98 17.18
N GLU A 4 16.06 13.45 18.41
CA GLU A 4 16.01 14.88 18.68
C GLU A 4 17.36 15.52 18.35
N ALA A 5 18.47 14.85 18.67
CA ALA A 5 19.82 15.32 18.37
C ALA A 5 20.05 15.52 16.87
N LEU A 6 19.63 14.56 16.02
CA LEU A 6 19.76 14.70 14.56
C LEU A 6 18.88 15.83 14.02
N ASP A 7 17.61 15.90 14.44
CA ASP A 7 16.69 16.97 14.05
C ASP A 7 17.24 18.36 14.42
N HIS A 8 17.80 18.50 15.62
CA HIS A 8 18.41 19.74 16.09
C HIS A 8 19.69 20.08 15.30
N ALA A 9 20.54 19.09 15.03
CA ALA A 9 21.77 19.27 14.25
C ALA A 9 21.46 19.72 12.81
N MET A 10 20.46 19.09 12.17
CA MET A 10 20.03 19.45 10.82
C MET A 10 19.42 20.86 10.77
N ARG A 11 18.63 21.26 11.78
CA ARG A 11 18.08 22.63 11.88
C ARG A 11 19.15 23.69 12.15
N ALA A 12 20.24 23.31 12.80
CA ALA A 12 21.38 24.18 13.07
C ALA A 12 22.35 24.30 11.88
N ASP A 13 22.13 23.53 10.80
CA ASP A 13 23.05 23.38 9.65
C ASP A 13 24.50 23.02 10.06
N ASP A 14 24.64 22.30 11.17
CA ASP A 14 25.93 21.84 11.69
C ASP A 14 26.28 20.48 11.10
N ALA A 15 26.98 20.50 9.95
CA ALA A 15 27.38 19.28 9.25
C ALA A 15 28.26 18.34 10.09
N GLY A 16 29.08 18.88 11.00
CA GLY A 16 29.94 18.09 11.88
C GLY A 16 29.12 17.32 12.92
N LEU A 17 28.15 18.01 13.53
CA LEU A 17 27.23 17.38 14.47
C LEU A 17 26.30 16.37 13.79
N VAL A 18 25.78 16.69 12.60
CA VAL A 18 24.98 15.73 11.79
C VAL A 18 25.80 14.48 11.49
N ALA A 19 27.03 14.63 10.98
CA ALA A 19 27.89 13.49 10.67
C ALA A 19 28.20 12.64 11.92
N HIS A 20 28.44 13.28 13.07
CA HIS A 20 28.67 12.59 14.33
C HIS A 20 27.45 11.78 14.77
N VAL A 21 26.26 12.38 14.82
CA VAL A 21 25.02 11.71 15.24
C VAL A 21 24.66 10.57 14.29
N VAL A 22 24.82 10.77 12.97
CA VAL A 22 24.61 9.71 11.97
C VAL A 22 25.61 8.58 12.19
N ARG A 23 26.89 8.87 12.37
CA ARG A 23 27.93 7.85 12.61
C ARG A 23 27.63 6.97 13.81
N GLU A 24 27.13 7.55 14.89
CA GLU A 24 26.72 6.79 16.08
C GLU A 24 25.46 5.94 15.85
N ALA A 25 24.49 6.43 15.10
CA ALA A 25 23.22 5.74 14.86
C ALA A 25 23.30 4.67 13.74
N MET A 26 24.21 4.80 12.79
CA MET A 26 24.24 3.95 11.59
C MET A 26 24.43 2.45 11.80
N PRO A 27 25.23 1.97 12.77
CA PRO A 27 25.32 0.52 13.02
C PRO A 27 23.96 -0.12 13.30
N ALA A 28 23.07 0.64 13.95
CA ALA A 28 21.72 0.22 14.33
C ALA A 28 20.61 0.60 13.34
N MET A 29 20.95 1.38 12.29
CA MET A 29 20.02 2.15 11.46
C MET A 29 19.24 3.23 12.24
N PRO A 30 19.27 4.51 11.82
CA PRO A 30 18.45 5.56 12.40
C PRO A 30 16.95 5.29 12.18
N ALA A 31 16.09 5.96 12.96
CA ALA A 31 14.65 5.84 12.78
C ALA A 31 14.22 6.29 11.37
N LEU A 32 13.11 5.75 10.84
CA LEU A 32 12.70 6.06 9.46
C LEU A 32 12.23 7.50 9.27
N SER A 33 11.79 8.16 10.34
CA SER A 33 11.48 9.59 10.34
C SER A 33 12.73 10.44 10.10
N GLN A 34 13.83 10.09 10.78
CA GLN A 34 15.13 10.75 10.68
C GLN A 34 15.75 10.58 9.30
N LEU A 35 15.76 9.35 8.79
CA LEU A 35 16.29 9.05 7.45
C LEU A 35 15.55 9.85 6.38
N ARG A 36 14.23 10.01 6.47
CA ARG A 36 13.45 10.74 5.44
C ARG A 36 13.78 12.23 5.34
N ALA A 37 14.26 12.86 6.40
CA ALA A 37 14.66 14.26 6.36
C ALA A 37 16.04 14.45 5.70
N LEU A 38 16.88 13.41 5.71
CA LEU A 38 18.29 13.51 5.34
C LEU A 38 18.55 13.88 3.87
N PRO A 39 17.84 13.35 2.84
CA PRO A 39 18.12 13.70 1.45
C PRO A 39 17.88 15.19 1.17
N VAL A 40 16.82 15.75 1.75
CA VAL A 40 16.51 17.18 1.60
C VAL A 40 17.62 18.05 2.19
N TRP A 41 18.16 17.64 3.33
CA TRP A 41 19.28 18.34 3.95
C TRP A 41 20.56 18.19 3.14
N ILE A 42 20.89 16.99 2.63
CA ILE A 42 22.08 16.78 1.79
C ILE A 42 21.98 17.61 0.50
N ASP A 43 20.80 17.64 -0.14
CA ASP A 43 20.54 18.45 -1.34
C ASP A 43 20.76 19.96 -1.07
N GLN A 44 20.56 20.42 0.17
CA GLN A 44 20.78 21.83 0.60
C GLN A 44 22.22 22.11 1.03
N ALA A 45 22.82 21.20 1.79
CA ALA A 45 24.16 21.35 2.36
C ALA A 45 25.28 21.14 1.31
N GLY A 46 24.98 20.40 0.24
CA GLY A 46 25.92 20.05 -0.82
C GLY A 46 26.65 18.73 -0.57
N ILE A 47 26.73 17.89 -1.60
CA ILE A 47 27.31 16.54 -1.55
C ILE A 47 28.77 16.50 -1.07
N GLU A 48 29.54 17.56 -1.35
CA GLU A 48 30.95 17.68 -0.97
C GLU A 48 31.17 17.64 0.55
N ARG A 49 30.16 18.03 1.35
CA ARG A 49 30.27 18.00 2.82
C ARG A 49 30.06 16.61 3.42
N VAL A 50 29.72 15.63 2.58
CA VAL A 50 29.16 14.33 3.01
C VAL A 50 29.93 13.15 2.38
N VAL A 51 30.66 13.40 1.29
CA VAL A 51 31.34 12.38 0.47
C VAL A 51 32.42 11.60 1.21
N ASP A 52 33.11 12.22 2.18
CA ASP A 52 34.25 11.61 2.86
C ASP A 52 33.86 10.69 4.03
N GLU A 53 32.58 10.67 4.42
CA GLU A 53 32.08 9.95 5.60
C GLU A 53 31.17 8.77 5.22
N PRO A 54 31.63 7.51 5.35
CA PRO A 54 30.88 6.32 4.90
C PRO A 54 29.52 6.16 5.57
N ALA A 55 29.42 6.51 6.85
CA ALA A 55 28.16 6.47 7.59
C ALA A 55 27.12 7.42 6.98
N MET A 56 27.55 8.58 6.49
CA MET A 56 26.65 9.53 5.85
C MET A 56 26.21 9.07 4.46
N LEU A 57 27.13 8.54 3.65
CA LEU A 57 26.80 7.93 2.36
C LEU A 57 25.78 6.80 2.52
N LEU A 58 25.96 5.98 3.56
CA LEU A 58 25.07 4.87 3.87
C LEU A 58 23.70 5.33 4.35
N ALA A 59 23.66 6.35 5.21
CA ALA A 59 22.43 7.00 5.65
C ALA A 59 21.65 7.61 4.46
N ALA A 60 22.36 8.27 3.55
CA ALA A 60 21.79 8.85 2.32
C ALA A 60 21.20 7.75 1.41
N ALA A 61 21.92 6.65 1.22
CA ALA A 61 21.46 5.51 0.42
C ALA A 61 20.18 4.88 1.02
N TRP A 62 20.13 4.67 2.34
CA TRP A 62 18.94 4.21 3.03
C TRP A 62 17.77 5.17 2.90
N ALA A 63 18.02 6.46 3.11
CA ALA A 63 17.01 7.50 3.02
C ALA A 63 16.39 7.60 1.61
N CYS A 64 17.24 7.61 0.57
CA CYS A 64 16.79 7.58 -0.82
C CYS A 64 15.98 6.32 -1.12
N THR A 65 16.38 5.17 -0.57
CA THR A 65 15.63 3.91 -0.72
C THR A 65 14.26 4.00 -0.06
N VAL A 66 14.15 4.46 1.18
CA VAL A 66 12.86 4.62 1.89
C VAL A 66 11.96 5.63 1.20
N ALA A 67 12.54 6.67 0.59
CA ALA A 67 11.83 7.69 -0.18
C ALA A 67 11.52 7.29 -1.63
N ALA A 68 11.81 6.05 -2.04
CA ALA A 68 11.68 5.55 -3.41
C ALA A 68 12.44 6.37 -4.49
N ARG A 69 13.50 7.09 -4.11
CA ARG A 69 14.48 7.76 -4.99
C ARG A 69 15.58 6.75 -5.38
N LEU A 70 15.21 5.73 -6.14
CA LEU A 70 16.06 4.54 -6.35
C LEU A 70 17.36 4.84 -7.11
N ASP A 71 17.33 5.75 -8.09
CA ASP A 71 18.52 6.11 -8.86
C ASP A 71 19.53 6.87 -7.99
N ASP A 72 19.05 7.74 -7.11
CA ASP A 72 19.91 8.42 -6.15
C ASP A 72 20.51 7.44 -5.14
N ALA A 73 19.73 6.46 -4.68
CA ALA A 73 20.23 5.40 -3.81
C ALA A 73 21.37 4.60 -4.48
N GLU A 74 21.23 4.21 -5.75
CA GLU A 74 22.31 3.52 -6.50
C GLU A 74 23.56 4.39 -6.65
N ARG A 75 23.41 5.71 -6.85
CA ARG A 75 24.56 6.65 -6.90
C ARG A 75 25.33 6.66 -5.58
N TRP A 76 24.62 6.75 -4.46
CA TRP A 76 25.25 6.68 -3.13
C TRP A 76 25.94 5.33 -2.88
N LEU A 77 25.31 4.22 -3.29
CA LEU A 77 25.90 2.88 -3.16
C LEU A 77 27.17 2.70 -4.01
N ALA A 78 27.26 3.33 -5.18
CA ALA A 78 28.45 3.27 -6.01
C ALA A 78 29.68 3.87 -5.31
N MET A 79 29.48 4.89 -4.47
CA MET A 79 30.54 5.54 -3.68
C MET A 79 30.98 4.71 -2.47
N LEU A 80 30.20 3.69 -2.09
CA LEU A 80 30.50 2.73 -1.03
C LEU A 80 31.15 1.44 -1.55
N ALA A 81 31.47 1.35 -2.84
CA ALA A 81 32.04 0.15 -3.44
C ALA A 81 33.40 -0.22 -2.82
N GLY A 82 33.61 -1.51 -2.55
CA GLY A 82 34.87 -2.05 -2.01
C GLY A 82 35.07 -1.88 -0.50
N ARG A 83 34.05 -1.40 0.23
CA ARG A 83 34.09 -1.24 1.69
C ARG A 83 33.46 -2.44 2.41
N ASP A 84 34.27 -3.22 3.11
CA ASP A 84 33.84 -4.44 3.81
C ASP A 84 33.05 -4.15 5.10
N ASP A 85 33.33 -3.03 5.77
CA ASP A 85 32.70 -2.62 7.04
C ASP A 85 31.20 -2.34 6.91
N VAL A 86 30.73 -1.98 5.71
CA VAL A 86 29.32 -1.70 5.41
C VAL A 86 28.68 -2.70 4.44
N ALA A 87 29.39 -3.78 4.08
CA ALA A 87 28.98 -4.70 3.03
C ALA A 87 27.58 -5.30 3.25
N ALA A 88 27.26 -5.70 4.48
CA ALA A 88 25.95 -6.25 4.83
C ALA A 88 24.81 -5.24 4.60
N GLN A 89 25.02 -3.97 4.96
CA GLN A 89 24.02 -2.93 4.76
C GLN A 89 23.86 -2.59 3.28
N VAL A 90 24.96 -2.50 2.52
CA VAL A 90 24.94 -2.32 1.06
C VAL A 90 24.10 -3.41 0.40
N VAL A 91 24.29 -4.68 0.79
CA VAL A 91 23.49 -5.80 0.26
C VAL A 91 22.00 -5.64 0.60
N LEU A 92 21.65 -5.26 1.84
CA LEU A 92 20.24 -5.04 2.23
C LEU A 92 19.59 -3.86 1.49
N ILE A 93 20.33 -2.78 1.23
CA ILE A 93 19.83 -1.65 0.43
C ILE A 93 19.57 -2.12 -1.01
N ARG A 94 20.51 -2.85 -1.62
CA ARG A 94 20.34 -3.38 -2.98
C ARG A 94 19.15 -4.35 -3.08
N ALA A 95 18.96 -5.22 -2.10
CA ALA A 95 17.78 -6.07 -2.00
C ALA A 95 16.48 -5.24 -1.86
N SER A 96 16.50 -4.15 -1.10
CA SER A 96 15.37 -3.23 -0.94
C SER A 96 15.05 -2.45 -2.23
N ILE A 97 16.07 -2.07 -3.00
CA ILE A 97 15.91 -1.45 -4.32
C ILE A 97 15.28 -2.45 -5.30
N ALA A 98 15.78 -3.69 -5.34
CA ALA A 98 15.20 -4.75 -6.17
C ALA A 98 13.72 -5.01 -5.81
N PHE A 99 13.39 -5.04 -4.51
CA PHE A 99 12.00 -5.13 -4.05
C PHE A 99 11.13 -3.97 -4.57
N GLN A 100 11.62 -2.74 -4.53
CA GLN A 100 10.88 -1.57 -5.02
C GLN A 100 10.76 -1.47 -6.54
N LYS A 101 11.67 -2.12 -7.28
CA LYS A 101 11.61 -2.32 -8.73
C LYS A 101 10.75 -3.51 -9.13
N ASP A 102 10.17 -4.24 -8.17
CA ASP A 102 9.40 -5.47 -8.40
C ASP A 102 10.22 -6.52 -9.16
N ASP A 103 11.49 -6.70 -8.75
CA ASP A 103 12.45 -7.67 -9.30
C ASP A 103 12.79 -8.75 -8.25
N PRO A 104 12.02 -9.84 -8.19
CA PRO A 104 12.27 -10.93 -7.23
C PRO A 104 13.58 -11.67 -7.50
N ALA A 105 14.04 -11.74 -8.74
CA ALA A 105 15.25 -12.45 -9.11
C ALA A 105 16.49 -11.73 -8.57
N ALA A 106 16.58 -10.41 -8.81
CA ALA A 106 17.65 -9.61 -8.25
C ALA A 106 17.60 -9.59 -6.72
N MET A 107 16.40 -9.52 -6.13
CA MET A 107 16.26 -9.57 -4.66
C MET A 107 16.80 -10.88 -4.08
N ASP A 108 16.50 -12.03 -4.69
CA ASP A 108 17.00 -13.34 -4.24
C ASP A 108 18.53 -13.42 -4.32
N VAL A 109 19.11 -12.94 -5.43
CA VAL A 109 20.57 -12.88 -5.61
C VAL A 109 21.24 -12.04 -4.54
N TRP A 110 20.67 -10.88 -4.19
CA TRP A 110 21.23 -10.03 -3.13
C TRP A 110 21.09 -10.68 -1.75
N LEU A 111 19.92 -11.21 -1.40
CA LEU A 111 19.70 -11.85 -0.11
C LEU A 111 20.60 -13.09 0.08
N ALA A 112 20.85 -13.86 -0.98
CA ALA A 112 21.75 -15.01 -0.93
C ALA A 112 23.19 -14.66 -0.52
N ARG A 113 23.66 -13.44 -0.83
CA ARG A 113 25.02 -12.98 -0.47
C ARG A 113 25.22 -12.78 1.03
N LEU A 114 24.15 -12.56 1.80
CA LEU A 114 24.23 -12.49 3.27
C LEU A 114 24.48 -13.88 3.89
N GLY A 115 24.11 -14.95 3.18
CA GLY A 115 24.19 -16.31 3.67
C GLY A 115 23.32 -16.56 4.92
N GLY A 116 23.69 -17.57 5.70
CA GLY A 116 23.03 -17.94 6.96
C GLY A 116 23.59 -17.26 8.21
N HIS A 117 24.58 -16.37 8.06
CA HIS A 117 25.27 -15.74 9.18
C HIS A 117 24.38 -14.68 9.85
N ALA A 118 24.56 -14.52 11.16
CA ALA A 118 23.90 -13.44 11.90
C ALA A 118 24.49 -12.09 11.48
N LEU A 119 23.62 -11.11 11.26
CA LEU A 119 24.01 -9.75 10.96
C LEU A 119 24.45 -9.02 12.24
N PRO A 120 25.30 -7.98 12.12
CA PRO A 120 25.90 -7.31 13.28
C PRO A 120 24.89 -6.64 14.22
N HIS A 121 23.69 -6.31 13.73
CA HIS A 121 22.68 -5.60 14.51
C HIS A 121 21.26 -6.18 14.32
N PRO A 122 20.43 -6.31 15.38
CA PRO A 122 19.06 -6.81 15.29
C PRO A 122 18.17 -6.07 14.28
N SER A 123 18.33 -4.76 14.14
CA SER A 123 17.63 -3.94 13.14
C SER A 123 17.84 -4.45 11.71
N LEU A 124 19.07 -4.83 11.37
CA LEU A 124 19.40 -5.35 10.04
C LEU A 124 18.79 -6.74 9.83
N GLU A 125 18.70 -7.54 10.90
CA GLU A 125 17.99 -8.82 10.88
C GLU A 125 16.49 -8.66 10.62
N HIS A 126 15.85 -7.64 11.21
CA HIS A 126 14.44 -7.35 10.94
C HIS A 126 14.21 -6.95 9.48
N ILE A 127 15.11 -6.15 8.90
CA ILE A 127 15.05 -5.79 7.48
C ILE A 127 15.25 -7.03 6.60
N ARG A 128 16.27 -7.85 6.90
CA ARG A 128 16.55 -9.11 6.19
C ARG A 128 15.32 -10.03 6.24
N ALA A 129 14.71 -10.19 7.41
CA ALA A 129 13.53 -11.02 7.60
C ALA A 129 12.35 -10.51 6.77
N ALA A 130 12.07 -9.21 6.80
CA ALA A 130 10.97 -8.61 6.01
C ALA A 130 11.15 -8.86 4.51
N LEU A 131 12.36 -8.65 3.98
CA LEU A 131 12.68 -8.88 2.57
C LEU A 131 12.65 -10.38 2.22
N ALA A 132 13.20 -11.25 3.06
CA ALA A 132 13.23 -12.69 2.84
C ALA A 132 11.84 -13.33 2.84
N VAL A 133 10.97 -12.92 3.78
CA VAL A 133 9.56 -13.34 3.81
C VAL A 133 8.88 -13.00 2.49
N ARG A 134 9.12 -11.79 1.99
CA ARG A 134 8.47 -11.34 0.76
C ARG A 134 9.05 -12.02 -0.49
N CYS A 135 10.37 -12.11 -0.57
CA CYS A 135 11.09 -12.79 -1.65
C CYS A 135 10.65 -14.24 -1.76
N GLY A 136 10.75 -15.02 -0.68
CA GLY A 136 10.34 -16.42 -0.72
C GLY A 136 8.86 -16.60 -1.07
N ALA A 137 7.99 -15.64 -0.72
CA ALA A 137 6.58 -15.69 -1.09
C ALA A 137 6.35 -15.50 -2.58
N MET A 138 7.11 -14.60 -3.22
CA MET A 138 7.12 -14.43 -4.68
C MET A 138 7.75 -15.63 -5.39
N LEU A 139 8.70 -16.30 -4.74
CA LEU A 139 9.40 -17.49 -5.26
C LEU A 139 8.71 -18.82 -4.93
N HIS A 140 7.53 -18.79 -4.30
CA HIS A 140 6.78 -20.00 -3.93
C HIS A 140 7.57 -21.00 -3.04
N ARG A 141 8.51 -20.51 -2.22
CA ARG A 141 9.27 -21.36 -1.29
C ARG A 141 8.41 -21.73 -0.06
N PRO A 142 8.46 -22.97 0.45
CA PRO A 142 7.66 -23.40 1.62
C PRO A 142 8.29 -23.05 2.97
N GLU A 143 9.62 -22.96 3.02
CA GLU A 143 10.39 -22.73 4.25
C GLU A 143 10.56 -21.23 4.49
N PHE A 144 9.70 -20.66 5.33
CA PHE A 144 9.91 -19.31 5.83
C PHE A 144 10.40 -19.36 7.26
N PRO A 145 11.36 -18.52 7.66
CA PRO A 145 11.63 -18.31 9.07
C PRO A 145 10.31 -17.91 9.73
N SER A 146 9.90 -18.73 10.68
CA SER A 146 8.68 -18.54 11.43
C SER A 146 8.71 -17.13 12.06
N VAL A 147 7.63 -16.36 11.90
CA VAL A 147 7.35 -15.08 12.61
C VAL A 147 7.74 -15.08 14.11
N PRO A 148 7.67 -16.20 14.87
CA PRO A 148 8.07 -16.27 16.28
C PRO A 148 9.47 -15.75 16.65
N ARG A 149 10.46 -15.71 15.74
CA ARG A 149 11.76 -15.10 16.08
C ARG A 149 11.70 -13.57 16.22
N LEU A 150 10.66 -12.93 15.67
CA LEU A 150 10.43 -11.48 15.78
C LEU A 150 9.67 -11.09 17.06
N GLU A 151 9.04 -12.06 17.74
CA GLU A 151 8.20 -11.81 18.94
C GLU A 151 9.02 -11.58 20.22
N ALA A 152 10.29 -11.98 20.24
CA ALA A 152 11.18 -11.84 21.39
C ALA A 152 11.96 -10.50 21.42
N ALA A 153 11.81 -9.66 20.39
CA ALA A 153 12.50 -8.37 20.30
C ALA A 153 11.70 -7.26 21.02
N PRO A 154 12.37 -6.28 21.66
CA PRO A 154 11.68 -5.12 22.22
C PRO A 154 10.89 -4.38 21.13
N PRO A 155 9.75 -3.77 21.49
CA PRO A 155 8.89 -3.09 20.52
C PRO A 155 9.63 -1.92 19.86
N ASP A 156 9.93 -2.08 18.57
CA ASP A 156 10.64 -1.10 17.74
C ASP A 156 9.99 -0.98 16.35
N GLU A 157 10.25 0.13 15.65
CA GLU A 157 9.72 0.45 14.32
C GLU A 157 9.94 -0.68 13.31
N LEU A 158 11.15 -1.24 13.28
CA LEU A 158 11.53 -2.27 12.31
C LEU A 158 10.89 -3.63 12.63
N VAL A 159 10.65 -3.92 13.91
CA VAL A 159 9.88 -5.10 14.34
C VAL A 159 8.44 -4.99 13.85
N ALA A 160 7.81 -3.81 14.02
CA ALA A 160 6.47 -3.57 13.50
C ALA A 160 6.41 -3.80 11.99
N MET A 161 7.37 -3.26 11.24
CA MET A 161 7.43 -3.42 9.79
C MET A 161 7.65 -4.86 9.34
N ALA A 162 8.47 -5.64 10.04
CA ALA A 162 8.65 -7.05 9.74
C ALA A 162 7.32 -7.84 9.91
N HIS A 163 6.57 -7.56 10.98
CA HIS A 163 5.23 -8.11 11.16
C HIS A 163 4.24 -7.61 10.09
N GLY A 164 4.30 -6.33 9.71
CA GLY A 164 3.53 -5.75 8.62
C GLY A 164 3.81 -6.44 7.28
N ALA A 165 5.07 -6.73 6.97
CA ALA A 165 5.48 -7.47 5.77
C ALA A 165 4.98 -8.93 5.78
N ALA A 166 5.00 -9.59 6.95
CA ALA A 166 4.42 -10.91 7.13
C ALA A 166 2.89 -10.90 6.93
N ALA A 167 2.19 -9.93 7.50
CA ALA A 167 0.75 -9.74 7.32
C ALA A 167 0.40 -9.48 5.84
N LEU A 168 1.17 -8.61 5.16
CA LEU A 168 1.01 -8.35 3.74
C LEU A 168 1.22 -9.62 2.89
N THR A 169 2.21 -10.43 3.25
CA THR A 169 2.46 -11.72 2.59
C THR A 169 1.31 -12.70 2.75
N MET A 170 0.74 -12.81 3.96
CA MET A 170 -0.43 -13.66 4.19
C MET A 170 -1.64 -13.20 3.37
N LEU A 171 -1.88 -11.88 3.34
CA LEU A 171 -2.97 -11.32 2.55
C LEU A 171 -2.78 -11.57 1.05
N MET A 172 -1.57 -11.38 0.53
CA MET A 172 -1.26 -11.63 -0.89
C MET A 172 -1.42 -13.10 -1.28
N ARG A 173 -1.30 -14.03 -0.33
CA ARG A 173 -1.62 -15.47 -0.48
C ARG A 173 -3.11 -15.79 -0.34
N GLY A 174 -3.94 -14.81 0.00
CA GLY A 174 -5.37 -14.96 0.21
C GLY A 174 -5.78 -15.32 1.63
N ASP A 175 -4.87 -15.27 2.62
CA ASP A 175 -5.19 -15.56 4.02
C ASP A 175 -5.45 -14.26 4.80
N ALA A 176 -6.68 -13.74 4.65
CA ALA A 176 -7.12 -12.53 5.32
C ALA A 176 -7.17 -12.69 6.85
N ARG A 177 -7.53 -13.88 7.36
CA ARG A 177 -7.56 -14.13 8.81
C ARG A 177 -6.17 -14.01 9.44
N ARG A 178 -5.17 -14.68 8.89
CA ARG A 178 -3.79 -14.59 9.42
C ARG A 178 -3.19 -13.21 9.19
N ALA A 179 -3.48 -12.57 8.06
CA ALA A 179 -3.05 -11.20 7.82
C ALA A 179 -3.54 -10.24 8.91
N GLN A 180 -4.82 -10.32 9.28
CA GLN A 180 -5.37 -9.51 10.37
C GLN A 180 -4.75 -9.88 11.73
N ALA A 181 -4.63 -11.17 12.04
CA ALA A 181 -4.11 -11.63 13.33
C ALA A 181 -2.67 -11.15 13.58
N ILE A 182 -1.82 -11.17 12.54
CA ILE A 182 -0.43 -10.72 12.61
C ILE A 182 -0.33 -9.18 12.52
N GLY A 183 -1.10 -8.57 11.61
CA GLY A 183 -0.97 -7.15 11.29
C GLY A 183 -1.60 -6.23 12.33
N MET A 184 -2.67 -6.64 13.01
CA MET A 184 -3.41 -5.77 13.94
C MET A 184 -2.57 -5.34 15.15
N PRO A 185 -1.85 -6.23 15.86
CA PRO A 185 -0.94 -5.82 16.92
C PRO A 185 0.17 -4.89 16.41
N ALA A 186 0.78 -5.21 15.26
CA ALA A 186 1.85 -4.41 14.66
C ALA A 186 1.38 -3.00 14.26
N ALA A 187 0.17 -2.89 13.68
CA ALA A 187 -0.42 -1.61 13.32
C ALA A 187 -0.69 -0.74 14.54
N ARG A 188 -1.24 -1.30 15.61
CA ARG A 188 -1.48 -0.58 16.87
C ARG A 188 -0.18 -0.10 17.50
N MET A 189 0.82 -0.98 17.56
CA MET A 189 2.15 -0.65 18.08
C MET A 189 2.80 0.49 17.28
N ALA A 190 2.83 0.38 15.95
CA ALA A 190 3.41 1.42 15.09
C ALA A 190 2.68 2.76 15.22
N GLN A 191 1.35 2.76 15.34
CA GLN A 191 0.56 3.98 15.54
C GLN A 191 0.79 4.61 16.92
N GLN A 192 0.98 3.82 17.97
CA GLN A 192 1.22 4.30 19.32
C GLN A 192 2.62 4.90 19.47
N ILE A 193 3.64 4.25 18.90
CA ILE A 193 5.04 4.67 19.06
C ILE A 193 5.41 5.78 18.07
N HIS A 194 5.03 5.64 16.79
CA HIS A 194 5.49 6.50 15.70
C HIS A 194 4.41 7.42 15.14
N GLY A 195 3.21 7.37 15.71
CA GLY A 195 2.06 8.16 15.27
C GLY A 195 1.36 7.58 14.04
N ARG A 196 0.11 8.01 13.85
CA ARG A 196 -0.77 7.45 12.81
C ARG A 196 -0.28 7.67 11.39
N ARG A 197 0.55 8.66 11.08
CA ARG A 197 1.00 8.97 9.70
C ARG A 197 2.42 8.47 9.38
N SER A 198 3.00 7.62 10.23
CA SER A 198 4.32 7.03 9.97
C SER A 198 4.27 6.00 8.83
N VAL A 199 5.43 5.73 8.22
CA VAL A 199 5.55 4.69 7.18
C VAL A 199 5.32 3.31 7.78
N SER A 200 5.85 3.05 8.97
CA SER A 200 5.63 1.82 9.71
C SER A 200 4.15 1.59 10.01
N ALA A 201 3.41 2.61 10.45
CA ALA A 201 1.96 2.51 10.63
C ALA A 201 1.22 2.19 9.32
N CYS A 202 1.58 2.86 8.21
CA CYS A 202 1.01 2.58 6.89
C CYS A 202 1.24 1.13 6.45
N VAL A 203 2.49 0.66 6.47
CA VAL A 203 2.87 -0.70 6.04
C VAL A 203 2.15 -1.77 6.85
N CYS A 204 1.98 -1.57 8.16
CA CYS A 204 1.29 -2.53 9.02
C CYS A 204 -0.23 -2.52 8.83
N ALA A 205 -0.81 -1.34 8.59
CA ALA A 205 -2.25 -1.17 8.63
C ALA A 205 -2.96 -1.40 7.29
N VAL A 206 -2.26 -1.20 6.16
CA VAL A 206 -2.78 -1.53 4.82
C VAL A 206 -3.25 -2.99 4.69
N PRO A 207 -2.46 -4.02 5.06
CA PRO A 207 -2.93 -5.40 4.98
C PRO A 207 -4.06 -5.70 5.96
N VAL A 208 -4.11 -5.02 7.11
CA VAL A 208 -5.22 -5.14 8.06
C VAL A 208 -6.51 -4.58 7.47
N ALA A 209 -6.47 -3.39 6.85
CA ALA A 209 -7.63 -2.79 6.21
C ALA A 209 -8.22 -3.68 5.11
N ALA A 210 -7.37 -4.23 4.25
CA ALA A 210 -7.82 -5.14 3.20
C ALA A 210 -8.36 -6.48 3.75
N ALA A 211 -7.77 -7.01 4.83
CA ALA A 211 -8.31 -8.17 5.51
C ALA A 211 -9.68 -7.91 6.16
N LEU A 212 -9.85 -6.76 6.80
CA LEU A 212 -11.13 -6.32 7.37
C LEU A 212 -12.20 -6.18 6.28
N LEU A 213 -11.84 -5.60 5.13
CA LEU A 213 -12.73 -5.53 3.98
C LEU A 213 -13.16 -6.93 3.52
N GLU A 214 -12.23 -7.88 3.37
CA GLU A 214 -12.56 -9.26 3.00
C GLU A 214 -13.50 -9.95 3.97
N GLN A 215 -13.50 -9.55 5.24
CA GLN A 215 -14.37 -10.07 6.29
C GLN A 215 -15.69 -9.30 6.44
N ASP A 216 -16.01 -8.43 5.48
CA ASP A 216 -17.22 -7.59 5.44
C ASP A 216 -17.27 -6.48 6.49
N ARG A 217 -16.10 -5.97 6.92
CA ARG A 217 -15.96 -4.88 7.90
C ARG A 217 -15.48 -3.60 7.21
N ALA A 218 -16.30 -3.10 6.29
CA ALA A 218 -15.93 -2.00 5.39
C ALA A 218 -15.66 -0.66 6.12
N GLU A 219 -16.43 -0.35 7.16
CA GLU A 219 -16.26 0.88 7.95
C GLU A 219 -14.90 0.89 8.65
N GLU A 220 -14.57 -0.18 9.37
CA GLU A 220 -13.28 -0.32 10.04
C GLU A 220 -12.11 -0.34 9.05
N ALA A 221 -12.29 -0.93 7.87
CA ALA A 221 -11.29 -0.90 6.81
C ALA A 221 -11.05 0.54 6.30
N ALA A 222 -12.12 1.34 6.15
CA ALA A 222 -12.03 2.74 5.73
C ALA A 222 -11.36 3.62 6.79
N GLU A 223 -11.73 3.44 8.06
CA GLU A 223 -11.10 4.15 9.18
C GLU A 223 -9.60 3.89 9.28
N MET A 224 -9.21 2.63 9.08
CA MET A 224 -7.82 2.23 8.98
C MET A 224 -7.18 3.02 7.82
N LEU A 225 -7.64 2.87 6.57
CA LEU A 225 -7.03 3.51 5.39
C LEU A 225 -7.00 5.06 5.37
N ALA A 226 -7.85 5.74 6.13
CA ALA A 226 -8.11 7.18 6.02
C ALA A 226 -6.86 8.09 6.10
N CYS A 227 -5.77 7.64 6.74
CA CYS A 227 -4.59 8.47 6.96
C CYS A 227 -3.43 8.26 5.96
N TRP A 228 -3.54 7.34 5.00
CA TRP A 228 -2.32 6.80 4.33
C TRP A 228 -2.35 6.74 2.81
N LEU A 229 -3.42 7.20 2.17
CA LEU A 229 -3.56 7.07 0.71
C LEU A 229 -2.39 7.74 -0.04
N ASP A 230 -2.00 8.94 0.37
CA ASP A 230 -0.86 9.66 -0.22
C ASP A 230 0.49 8.93 -0.04
N LEU A 231 0.67 8.22 1.09
CA LEU A 231 1.89 7.47 1.39
C LEU A 231 1.92 6.12 0.66
N ALA A 232 0.81 5.40 0.59
CA ALA A 232 0.70 4.11 -0.08
C ALA A 232 1.02 4.20 -1.57
N HIS A 233 0.65 5.33 -2.17
CA HIS A 233 0.92 5.67 -3.56
C HIS A 233 2.39 5.76 -3.96
N HIS A 234 3.29 5.99 -3.01
CA HIS A 234 4.74 6.05 -3.22
C HIS A 234 5.47 4.88 -2.54
N SER A 235 4.71 3.91 -2.02
CA SER A 235 5.23 2.76 -1.29
C SER A 235 5.70 1.63 -2.23
N SER A 236 6.13 0.53 -1.62
CA SER A 236 6.47 -0.72 -2.31
C SER A 236 5.31 -1.24 -3.19
N PRO A 237 5.60 -2.04 -4.23
CA PRO A 237 4.60 -2.55 -5.17
C PRO A 237 3.40 -3.23 -4.51
N ASP A 238 3.63 -4.07 -3.49
CA ASP A 238 2.54 -4.82 -2.85
C ASP A 238 1.67 -3.94 -1.95
N VAL A 239 2.26 -2.95 -1.27
CA VAL A 239 1.47 -1.95 -0.51
C VAL A 239 0.63 -1.13 -1.48
N MET A 240 1.19 -0.73 -2.62
CA MET A 240 0.46 -0.02 -3.68
C MET A 240 -0.72 -0.84 -4.20
N ILE A 241 -0.51 -2.12 -4.51
CA ILE A 241 -1.58 -3.06 -4.91
C ILE A 241 -2.68 -3.09 -3.86
N VAL A 242 -2.34 -3.44 -2.61
CA VAL A 242 -3.34 -3.73 -1.59
C VAL A 242 -4.10 -2.48 -1.18
N ALA A 243 -3.40 -1.36 -0.97
CA ALA A 243 -4.05 -0.10 -0.59
C ALA A 243 -4.99 0.41 -1.69
N THR A 244 -4.52 0.41 -2.95
CA THR A 244 -5.32 0.91 -4.09
C THR A 244 -6.55 0.04 -4.32
N LEU A 245 -6.40 -1.29 -4.31
CA LEU A 245 -7.53 -2.20 -4.47
C LEU A 245 -8.53 -2.07 -3.33
N CYS A 246 -8.05 -1.96 -2.08
CA CYS A 246 -8.93 -1.78 -0.93
C CYS A 246 -9.69 -0.45 -1.01
N GLN A 247 -9.02 0.66 -1.32
CA GLN A 247 -9.66 1.97 -1.50
C GLN A 247 -10.72 1.94 -2.61
N ALA A 248 -10.37 1.42 -3.80
CA ALA A 248 -11.27 1.38 -4.93
C ALA A 248 -12.51 0.51 -4.65
N ARG A 249 -12.34 -0.61 -3.93
CA ARG A 249 -13.46 -1.47 -3.51
C ARG A 249 -14.32 -0.80 -2.44
N LEU A 250 -13.74 -0.10 -1.47
CA LEU A 250 -14.52 0.68 -0.49
C LEU A 250 -15.37 1.76 -1.18
N GLN A 251 -14.79 2.51 -2.13
CA GLN A 251 -15.51 3.48 -2.95
C GLN A 251 -16.64 2.84 -3.75
N TRP A 252 -16.37 1.68 -4.40
CA TRP A 252 -17.36 0.92 -5.14
C TRP A 252 -18.54 0.48 -4.26
N LEU A 253 -18.25 -0.01 -3.05
CA LEU A 253 -19.26 -0.42 -2.08
C LEU A 253 -20.07 0.75 -1.52
N ALA A 254 -19.46 1.93 -1.40
CA ALA A 254 -20.13 3.17 -1.05
C ALA A 254 -20.94 3.78 -2.22
N GLY A 255 -20.95 3.15 -3.40
CA GLY A 255 -21.65 3.64 -4.60
C GLY A 255 -20.87 4.68 -5.41
N ASP A 256 -19.67 5.07 -4.99
CA ASP A 256 -18.79 5.98 -5.73
C ASP A 256 -18.01 5.23 -6.82
N GLN A 257 -18.73 4.77 -7.84
CA GLN A 257 -18.12 4.03 -8.95
C GLN A 257 -17.16 4.89 -9.79
N HIS A 258 -17.37 6.20 -9.84
CA HIS A 258 -16.49 7.10 -10.58
C HIS A 258 -15.15 7.26 -9.85
N GLY A 259 -15.18 7.54 -8.53
CA GLY A 259 -13.98 7.61 -7.69
C GLY A 259 -13.22 6.28 -7.65
N ALA A 260 -13.92 5.15 -7.60
CA ALA A 260 -13.31 3.82 -7.67
C ALA A 260 -12.50 3.61 -8.96
N ARG A 261 -13.08 3.98 -10.11
CA ARG A 261 -12.40 3.89 -11.41
C ARG A 261 -11.22 4.85 -11.52
N ALA A 262 -11.41 6.11 -11.10
CA ALA A 262 -10.35 7.13 -11.12
C ALA A 262 -9.13 6.69 -10.31
N THR A 263 -9.35 6.18 -9.10
CA THR A 263 -8.29 5.65 -8.21
C THR A 263 -7.45 4.57 -8.90
N LEU A 264 -8.10 3.60 -9.57
CA LEU A 264 -7.40 2.53 -10.28
C LEU A 264 -6.63 3.04 -11.50
N ILE A 265 -7.21 3.96 -12.29
CA ILE A 265 -6.58 4.52 -13.48
C ILE A 265 -5.33 5.32 -13.10
N GLU A 266 -5.42 6.20 -12.10
CA GLU A 266 -4.31 7.01 -11.63
C GLU A 266 -3.17 6.16 -11.05
N ALA A 267 -3.50 5.11 -10.30
CA ALA A 267 -2.50 4.17 -9.78
C ALA A 267 -1.85 3.34 -10.89
N GLN A 268 -2.62 2.91 -11.89
CA GLN A 268 -2.08 2.17 -13.04
C GLN A 268 -1.11 3.03 -13.87
N ALA A 269 -1.45 4.30 -14.15
CA ALA A 269 -0.56 5.20 -14.88
C ALA A 269 0.80 5.39 -14.16
N ARG A 270 0.78 5.49 -12.83
CA ARG A 270 1.99 5.56 -12.01
C ARG A 270 2.79 4.27 -12.03
N ALA A 271 2.11 3.13 -11.94
CA ALA A 271 2.76 1.82 -12.04
C ALA A 271 3.41 1.61 -13.41
N ALA A 272 2.75 2.05 -14.49
CA ALA A 272 3.29 2.01 -15.85
C ALA A 272 4.58 2.85 -15.98
N GLY A 273 4.58 4.08 -15.45
CA GLY A 273 5.78 4.94 -15.44
C GLY A 273 6.97 4.36 -14.66
N ARG A 274 6.73 3.39 -13.77
CA ARG A 274 7.75 2.67 -12.99
C ARG A 274 8.03 1.25 -13.50
N GLY A 275 7.38 0.79 -14.57
CA GLY A 275 7.54 -0.58 -15.08
C GLY A 275 7.00 -1.68 -14.14
N LEU A 276 6.08 -1.36 -13.23
CA LEU A 276 5.58 -2.30 -12.22
C LEU A 276 4.45 -3.18 -12.77
N ILE A 277 4.80 -4.20 -13.55
CA ILE A 277 3.83 -5.04 -14.29
C ILE A 277 2.84 -5.76 -13.35
N ARG A 278 3.29 -6.32 -12.21
CA ARG A 278 2.38 -7.00 -11.26
C ARG A 278 1.33 -6.06 -10.69
N VAL A 279 1.68 -4.80 -10.46
CA VAL A 279 0.74 -3.78 -10.01
C VAL A 279 -0.29 -3.51 -11.10
N GLN A 280 0.16 -3.22 -12.33
CA GLN A 280 -0.72 -2.92 -13.47
C GLN A 280 -1.74 -4.04 -13.72
N VAL A 281 -1.30 -5.29 -13.78
CA VAL A 281 -2.15 -6.45 -14.06
C VAL A 281 -3.21 -6.65 -12.98
N ARG A 282 -2.87 -6.48 -11.70
CA ARG A 282 -3.84 -6.59 -10.59
C ARG A 282 -4.88 -5.47 -10.62
N LEU A 283 -4.48 -4.24 -10.93
CA LEU A 283 -5.41 -3.12 -11.05
C LEU A 283 -6.32 -3.29 -12.27
N LEU A 284 -5.78 -3.73 -13.42
CA LEU A 284 -6.57 -4.04 -14.61
C LEU A 284 -7.59 -5.15 -14.36
N ALA A 285 -7.21 -6.24 -13.70
CA ALA A 285 -8.14 -7.32 -13.35
C ALA A 285 -9.31 -6.81 -12.46
N GLN A 286 -9.05 -5.88 -11.54
CA GLN A 286 -10.11 -5.25 -10.75
C GLN A 286 -11.00 -4.32 -11.61
N ARG A 287 -10.42 -3.59 -12.57
CA ARG A 287 -11.17 -2.77 -13.53
C ARG A 287 -12.08 -3.65 -14.41
N VAL A 288 -11.60 -4.79 -14.89
CA VAL A 288 -12.40 -5.80 -15.61
C VAL A 288 -13.57 -6.25 -14.75
N LEU A 289 -13.32 -6.60 -13.48
CA LEU A 289 -14.38 -7.02 -12.55
C LEU A 289 -15.44 -5.93 -12.35
N PHE A 290 -15.04 -4.68 -12.16
CA PHE A 290 -15.98 -3.55 -12.06
C PHE A 290 -16.76 -3.29 -13.36
N ALA A 291 -16.13 -3.46 -14.53
CA ALA A 291 -16.82 -3.35 -15.82
C ALA A 291 -17.89 -4.45 -15.97
N ILE A 292 -17.56 -5.70 -15.63
CA ILE A 292 -18.52 -6.81 -15.61
C ILE A 292 -19.68 -6.52 -14.64
N GLN A 293 -19.38 -6.08 -13.42
CA GLN A 293 -20.40 -5.75 -12.42
C GLN A 293 -21.30 -4.57 -12.85
N ALA A 294 -20.78 -3.65 -13.68
CA ALA A 294 -21.56 -2.56 -14.27
C ALA A 294 -22.34 -2.97 -15.54
N GLY A 295 -22.17 -4.20 -16.02
CA GLY A 295 -22.78 -4.69 -17.27
C GLY A 295 -22.10 -4.20 -18.56
N ASP A 296 -20.94 -3.54 -18.47
CA ASP A 296 -20.20 -3.04 -19.64
C ASP A 296 -19.21 -4.11 -20.15
N LEU A 297 -19.74 -5.11 -20.85
CA LEU A 297 -18.95 -6.22 -21.38
C LEU A 297 -17.96 -5.81 -22.47
N ARG A 298 -18.28 -4.75 -23.24
CA ARG A 298 -17.38 -4.21 -24.26
C ARG A 298 -16.14 -3.63 -23.60
N HIS A 299 -16.32 -2.82 -22.57
CA HIS A 299 -15.19 -2.25 -21.83
C HIS A 299 -14.40 -3.35 -21.09
N ALA A 300 -15.09 -4.34 -20.51
CA ALA A 300 -14.42 -5.50 -19.88
C ALA A 300 -13.51 -6.25 -20.86
N GLY A 301 -13.94 -6.44 -22.12
CA GLY A 301 -13.12 -7.05 -23.17
C GLY A 301 -11.88 -6.22 -23.51
N LEU A 302 -12.04 -4.91 -23.73
CA LEU A 302 -10.89 -4.03 -24.01
C LEU A 302 -9.84 -4.02 -22.90
N LEU A 303 -10.30 -4.02 -21.64
CA LEU A 303 -9.41 -4.09 -20.48
C LEU A 303 -8.72 -5.46 -20.37
N GLN A 304 -9.41 -6.54 -20.76
CA GLN A 304 -8.82 -7.87 -20.80
C GLN A 304 -7.74 -7.98 -21.88
N ASP A 305 -7.95 -7.39 -23.07
CA ASP A 305 -6.95 -7.35 -24.13
C ASP A 305 -5.70 -6.58 -23.68
N GLU A 306 -5.87 -5.45 -22.99
CA GLU A 306 -4.76 -4.70 -22.38
C GLU A 306 -3.99 -5.53 -21.34
N LEU A 307 -4.72 -6.27 -20.50
CA LEU A 307 -4.15 -7.16 -19.50
C LEU A 307 -3.34 -8.29 -20.15
N GLU A 308 -3.88 -8.91 -21.20
CA GLU A 308 -3.19 -9.98 -21.96
C GLU A 308 -1.95 -9.48 -22.67
N ALA A 309 -2.01 -8.28 -23.27
CA ALA A 309 -0.85 -7.65 -23.88
C ALA A 309 0.27 -7.44 -22.86
N LEU A 310 -0.05 -6.96 -21.65
CA LEU A 310 0.93 -6.83 -20.57
C LEU A 310 1.47 -8.18 -20.10
N ALA A 311 0.61 -9.19 -19.94
CA ALA A 311 1.03 -10.52 -19.53
C ALA A 311 1.99 -11.15 -20.55
N ALA A 312 1.78 -10.91 -21.85
CA ALA A 312 2.61 -11.40 -22.93
C ALA A 312 4.00 -10.73 -23.01
N THR A 313 4.22 -9.61 -22.31
CA THR A 313 5.55 -8.99 -22.22
C THR A 313 6.54 -9.78 -21.35
N LEU A 314 6.04 -10.67 -20.50
CA LEU A 314 6.86 -11.50 -19.63
C LEU A 314 7.12 -12.85 -20.29
N ASP A 315 8.39 -13.24 -20.38
CA ASP A 315 8.75 -14.57 -20.81
C ASP A 315 8.49 -15.62 -19.70
N ALA A 316 8.49 -16.90 -20.08
CA ALA A 316 8.22 -18.00 -19.14
C ALA A 316 9.29 -18.20 -18.05
N SER A 317 10.48 -17.62 -18.22
CA SER A 317 11.56 -17.64 -17.23
C SER A 317 11.47 -16.49 -16.22
N ASP A 318 10.71 -15.44 -16.52
CA ASP A 318 10.42 -14.37 -15.57
C ASP A 318 9.61 -14.93 -14.39
N MET A 319 10.16 -14.78 -13.19
CA MET A 319 9.57 -15.30 -11.95
C MET A 319 8.17 -14.74 -11.65
N ARG A 320 7.80 -13.61 -12.27
CA ARG A 320 6.48 -12.96 -12.13
C ARG A 320 5.45 -13.51 -13.12
N ALA A 321 5.89 -14.14 -14.20
CA ALA A 321 5.03 -14.60 -15.29
C ALA A 321 3.92 -15.55 -14.81
N ARG A 322 4.22 -16.41 -13.83
CA ARG A 322 3.23 -17.33 -13.25
C ARG A 322 2.07 -16.59 -12.56
N GLU A 323 2.38 -15.62 -11.70
CA GLU A 323 1.35 -14.84 -11.00
C GLU A 323 0.53 -14.01 -12.01
N VAL A 324 1.23 -13.31 -12.91
CA VAL A 324 0.61 -12.45 -13.94
C VAL A 324 -0.29 -13.27 -14.86
N GLY A 325 0.19 -14.40 -15.37
CA GLY A 325 -0.57 -15.31 -16.22
C GLY A 325 -1.79 -15.91 -15.53
N THR A 326 -1.67 -16.25 -14.23
CA THR A 326 -2.82 -16.72 -13.44
C THR A 326 -3.90 -15.65 -13.33
N ILE A 327 -3.52 -14.40 -13.02
CA ILE A 327 -4.48 -13.29 -12.92
C ILE A 327 -5.17 -13.04 -14.28
N ALA A 328 -4.39 -13.04 -15.36
CA ALA A 328 -4.90 -12.86 -16.72
C ALA A 328 -5.90 -13.95 -17.12
N ALA A 329 -5.58 -15.22 -16.84
CA ALA A 329 -6.44 -16.35 -17.15
C ALA A 329 -7.76 -16.30 -16.36
N LEU A 330 -7.71 -16.05 -15.05
CA LEU A 330 -8.91 -15.97 -14.22
C LEU A 330 -9.80 -14.77 -14.63
N SER A 331 -9.19 -13.65 -15.02
CA SER A 331 -9.91 -12.49 -15.58
C SER A 331 -10.58 -12.83 -16.92
N ARG A 332 -9.88 -13.54 -17.82
CA ARG A 332 -10.43 -14.02 -19.10
C ARG A 332 -11.65 -14.91 -18.90
N VAL A 333 -11.58 -15.83 -17.93
CA VAL A 333 -12.69 -16.74 -17.59
C VAL A 333 -13.93 -15.95 -17.17
N ARG A 334 -13.77 -14.88 -16.36
CA ARG A 334 -14.88 -14.00 -15.98
C ARG A 334 -15.50 -13.30 -17.19
N VAL A 335 -14.68 -12.78 -18.11
CA VAL A 335 -15.15 -12.15 -19.35
C VAL A 335 -15.91 -13.15 -20.22
N ALA A 336 -15.34 -14.34 -20.45
CA ALA A 336 -15.97 -15.39 -21.25
C ALA A 336 -17.32 -15.85 -20.68
N LEU A 337 -17.41 -16.05 -19.36
CA LEU A 337 -18.68 -16.38 -18.69
C LEU A 337 -19.71 -15.27 -18.85
N SER A 338 -19.29 -14.01 -18.71
CA SER A 338 -20.20 -12.85 -18.81
C SER A 338 -20.64 -12.59 -20.24
N ALA A 339 -19.86 -13.02 -21.23
CA ALA A 339 -20.19 -13.02 -22.65
C ALA A 339 -21.02 -14.24 -23.10
N GLY A 340 -21.41 -15.14 -22.18
CA GLY A 340 -22.20 -16.33 -22.51
C GLY A 340 -21.40 -17.44 -23.23
N ASN A 341 -20.08 -17.48 -23.05
CA ASN A 341 -19.20 -18.51 -23.61
C ASN A 341 -18.63 -19.45 -22.52
N PRO A 342 -19.45 -20.36 -21.95
CA PRO A 342 -19.00 -21.25 -20.89
C PRO A 342 -17.99 -22.32 -21.36
N VAL A 343 -18.04 -22.70 -22.64
CA VAL A 343 -17.07 -23.66 -23.22
C VAL A 343 -15.68 -23.04 -23.32
N GLY A 344 -15.58 -21.81 -23.83
CA GLY A 344 -14.32 -21.07 -23.85
C GLY A 344 -13.82 -20.74 -22.44
N ALA A 345 -14.72 -20.43 -21.51
CA ALA A 345 -14.38 -20.24 -20.10
C ALA A 345 -13.79 -21.51 -19.46
N LEU A 346 -14.37 -22.69 -19.72
CA LEU A 346 -13.85 -23.96 -19.24
C LEU A 346 -12.44 -24.23 -19.80
N ALA A 347 -12.28 -24.11 -21.12
CA ALA A 347 -11.00 -24.32 -21.79
C ALA A 347 -9.89 -23.39 -21.26
N ALA A 348 -10.24 -22.15 -20.90
CA ALA A 348 -9.30 -21.21 -20.30
C ALA A 348 -9.00 -21.51 -18.82
N LEU A 349 -9.93 -22.12 -18.08
CA LEU A 349 -9.80 -22.40 -16.65
C LEU A 349 -9.07 -23.72 -16.36
N GLU A 350 -9.31 -24.76 -17.16
CA GLU A 350 -8.72 -26.10 -17.00
C GLU A 350 -7.19 -26.15 -16.86
N PRO A 351 -6.38 -25.35 -17.58
CA PRO A 351 -4.92 -25.37 -17.43
C PRO A 351 -4.43 -24.52 -16.24
N VAL A 352 -5.29 -23.71 -15.61
CA VAL A 352 -4.86 -22.80 -14.55
C VAL A 352 -4.42 -23.59 -13.32
N ARG A 353 -3.20 -23.33 -12.85
CA ARG A 353 -2.64 -23.93 -11.63
C ARG A 353 -2.13 -22.80 -10.74
N SER A 354 -2.48 -22.86 -9.46
CA SER A 354 -1.99 -21.91 -8.47
C SER A 354 -1.72 -22.62 -7.15
N ASP A 355 -0.73 -22.14 -6.43
CA ASP A 355 -0.46 -22.46 -5.03
C ASP A 355 -0.93 -21.33 -4.09
N ASN A 356 -1.46 -20.24 -4.66
CA ASN A 356 -2.05 -19.15 -3.91
C ASN A 356 -3.44 -19.56 -3.42
N ALA A 357 -3.63 -19.58 -2.10
CA ALA A 357 -4.86 -20.07 -1.49
C ALA A 357 -6.08 -19.23 -1.91
N GLY A 358 -5.94 -17.91 -2.06
CA GLY A 358 -7.01 -17.05 -2.57
C GLY A 358 -7.33 -17.31 -4.04
N ALA A 359 -6.33 -17.56 -4.87
CA ALA A 359 -6.55 -17.93 -6.28
C ALA A 359 -7.25 -19.29 -6.40
N LEU A 360 -6.93 -20.26 -5.53
CA LEU A 360 -7.61 -21.56 -5.49
C LEU A 360 -9.10 -21.42 -5.14
N VAL A 361 -9.46 -20.55 -4.18
CA VAL A 361 -10.86 -20.23 -3.89
C VAL A 361 -11.55 -19.66 -5.12
N LEU A 362 -10.92 -18.70 -5.80
CA LEU A 362 -11.49 -18.12 -7.03
C LEU A 362 -11.62 -19.14 -8.16
N ILE A 363 -10.66 -20.06 -8.32
CA ILE A 363 -10.73 -21.15 -9.29
C ILE A 363 -11.95 -22.03 -9.03
N ASP A 364 -12.20 -22.42 -7.77
CA ASP A 364 -13.40 -23.18 -7.41
C ASP A 364 -14.69 -22.41 -7.69
N LEU A 365 -14.74 -21.10 -7.36
CA LEU A 365 -15.89 -20.26 -7.69
C LEU A 365 -16.14 -20.20 -9.20
N LEU A 366 -15.09 -20.02 -10.00
CA LEU A 366 -15.22 -19.97 -11.46
C LEU A 366 -15.62 -21.33 -12.05
N PHE A 367 -15.10 -22.44 -11.52
CA PHE A 367 -15.57 -23.78 -11.91
C PHE A 367 -17.05 -23.98 -11.55
N ALA A 368 -17.52 -23.50 -10.39
CA ALA A 368 -18.93 -23.57 -10.04
C ALA A 368 -19.79 -22.82 -11.07
N ARG A 369 -19.38 -21.61 -11.48
CA ARG A 369 -20.10 -20.84 -12.52
C ARG A 369 -20.07 -21.49 -13.88
N VAL A 370 -18.91 -21.99 -14.32
CA VAL A 370 -18.77 -22.73 -15.59
C VAL A 370 -19.69 -23.94 -15.60
N ASN A 371 -19.69 -24.74 -14.54
CA ASN A 371 -20.52 -25.93 -14.45
C ASN A 371 -22.02 -25.60 -14.33
N ALA A 372 -22.40 -24.48 -13.71
CA ALA A 372 -23.78 -24.02 -13.70
C ALA A 372 -24.24 -23.66 -15.12
N ALA A 373 -23.41 -22.93 -15.87
CA ALA A 373 -23.69 -22.55 -17.25
C ALA A 373 -23.70 -23.74 -18.24
N LEU A 374 -23.08 -24.86 -17.87
CA LEU A 374 -23.07 -26.13 -18.63
C LEU A 374 -24.09 -27.15 -18.11
N ASP A 375 -24.98 -26.76 -17.19
CA ASP A 375 -26.01 -27.61 -16.59
C ASP A 375 -25.46 -28.88 -15.91
N ARG A 376 -24.39 -28.72 -15.10
CA ARG A 376 -23.72 -29.79 -14.34
C ARG A 376 -23.87 -29.58 -12.83
N PRO A 377 -25.09 -29.72 -12.25
CA PRO A 377 -25.40 -29.28 -10.89
C PRO A 377 -24.57 -29.97 -9.79
N HIS A 378 -24.21 -31.24 -9.97
CA HIS A 378 -23.37 -31.99 -9.02
C HIS A 378 -21.96 -31.39 -8.88
N LEU A 379 -21.40 -30.83 -9.96
CA LEU A 379 -20.10 -30.16 -9.93
C LEU A 379 -20.21 -28.75 -9.32
N VAL A 380 -21.34 -28.07 -9.52
CA VAL A 380 -21.60 -26.76 -8.90
C VAL A 380 -21.50 -26.88 -7.38
N VAL A 381 -22.26 -27.79 -6.78
CA VAL A 381 -22.28 -27.98 -5.33
C VAL A 381 -20.90 -28.35 -4.81
N ARG A 382 -20.20 -29.30 -5.47
CA ARG A 382 -18.85 -29.72 -5.09
C ARG A 382 -17.86 -28.54 -5.04
N HIS A 383 -17.84 -27.70 -6.07
CA HIS A 383 -16.93 -26.56 -6.13
C HIS A 383 -17.32 -25.45 -5.14
N LEU A 384 -18.61 -25.17 -4.96
CA LEU A 384 -19.07 -24.22 -3.95
C LEU A 384 -18.73 -24.69 -2.53
N GLU A 385 -18.90 -25.97 -2.22
CA GLU A 385 -18.51 -26.57 -0.93
C GLU A 385 -17.02 -26.37 -0.64
N SER A 386 -16.17 -26.66 -1.63
CA SER A 386 -14.72 -26.42 -1.54
C SER A 386 -14.39 -24.93 -1.31
N ALA A 387 -14.97 -24.04 -2.11
CA ALA A 387 -14.77 -22.60 -2.00
C ALA A 387 -15.28 -22.03 -0.67
N LEU A 388 -16.41 -22.51 -0.14
CA LEU A 388 -16.97 -22.09 1.14
C LEU A 388 -16.09 -22.55 2.30
N ALA A 389 -15.65 -23.82 2.30
CA ALA A 389 -14.76 -24.32 3.35
C ALA A 389 -13.43 -23.56 3.39
N ALA A 390 -12.82 -23.34 2.21
CA ALA A 390 -11.58 -22.57 2.11
C ALA A 390 -11.80 -21.07 2.42
N GLY A 391 -12.89 -20.47 1.92
CA GLY A 391 -13.26 -19.08 2.17
C GLY A 391 -13.52 -18.80 3.65
N LEU A 392 -14.18 -19.71 4.37
CA LEU A 392 -14.34 -19.66 5.82
C LEU A 392 -12.97 -19.65 6.49
N ARG A 393 -12.12 -20.65 6.19
CA ARG A 393 -10.78 -20.80 6.78
C ARG A 393 -9.88 -19.58 6.55
N LEU A 394 -9.94 -18.99 5.36
CA LEU A 394 -9.09 -17.88 4.94
C LEU A 394 -9.69 -16.50 5.26
N GLY A 395 -10.99 -16.41 5.56
CA GLY A 395 -11.67 -15.16 5.86
C GLY A 395 -12.03 -14.33 4.62
N LEU A 396 -12.34 -15.00 3.50
CA LEU A 396 -12.58 -14.38 2.19
C LEU A 396 -14.08 -14.20 1.90
N LEU A 397 -14.82 -13.58 2.82
CA LEU A 397 -16.27 -13.45 2.67
C LEU A 397 -16.64 -12.57 1.45
N ARG A 398 -15.97 -11.43 1.27
CA ARG A 398 -16.26 -10.52 0.15
C ARG A 398 -15.88 -11.11 -1.19
N MET A 399 -14.80 -11.88 -1.30
CA MET A 399 -14.49 -12.61 -2.53
C MET A 399 -15.68 -13.45 -3.02
N LEU A 400 -16.34 -14.22 -2.14
CA LEU A 400 -17.50 -15.03 -2.52
C LEU A 400 -18.72 -14.18 -2.86
N ARG A 401 -18.99 -13.15 -2.06
CA ARG A 401 -20.19 -12.31 -2.22
C ARG A 401 -20.12 -11.40 -3.45
N ASP A 402 -18.95 -10.83 -3.72
CA ASP A 402 -18.76 -9.85 -4.78
C ASP A 402 -18.47 -10.52 -6.14
N GLU A 403 -18.15 -11.81 -6.19
CA GLU A 403 -17.92 -12.54 -7.45
C GLU A 403 -19.22 -12.67 -8.28
N PRO A 404 -19.26 -12.16 -9.53
CA PRO A 404 -20.47 -12.16 -10.35
C PRO A 404 -21.07 -13.56 -10.50
N GLY A 405 -22.39 -13.68 -10.35
CA GLY A 405 -23.12 -14.94 -10.51
C GLY A 405 -23.03 -15.91 -9.33
N ILE A 406 -22.04 -15.81 -8.44
CA ILE A 406 -21.93 -16.69 -7.27
C ILE A 406 -23.10 -16.52 -6.30
N PRO A 407 -23.55 -15.31 -5.93
CA PRO A 407 -24.68 -15.16 -5.01
C PRO A 407 -25.93 -15.95 -5.41
N ALA A 408 -26.24 -16.03 -6.71
CA ALA A 408 -27.39 -16.78 -7.23
C ALA A 408 -27.21 -18.31 -7.14
N LEU A 409 -25.97 -18.80 -7.06
CA LEU A 409 -25.66 -20.23 -6.94
C LEU A 409 -25.56 -20.69 -5.48
N LEU A 410 -25.46 -19.76 -4.52
CA LEU A 410 -25.29 -20.13 -3.11
C LEU A 410 -26.49 -20.87 -2.54
N ASP A 411 -27.69 -20.70 -3.09
CA ASP A 411 -28.91 -21.41 -2.64
C ASP A 411 -28.85 -22.92 -2.87
N CYS A 412 -27.98 -23.39 -3.77
CA CYS A 412 -27.75 -24.81 -4.00
C CYS A 412 -27.05 -25.51 -2.82
N VAL A 413 -26.38 -24.77 -1.94
CA VAL A 413 -25.62 -25.34 -0.81
C VAL A 413 -26.51 -25.47 0.42
N GLN A 414 -26.66 -26.65 0.99
CA GLN A 414 -27.50 -26.82 2.18
C GLN A 414 -26.72 -26.56 3.48
N PRO A 415 -27.40 -26.11 4.56
CA PRO A 415 -26.81 -26.08 5.89
C PRO A 415 -26.26 -27.46 6.27
N SER A 416 -25.09 -27.46 6.90
CA SER A 416 -24.35 -28.68 7.25
C SER A 416 -24.65 -29.19 8.66
N GLY A 417 -25.25 -28.36 9.51
CA GLY A 417 -25.42 -28.62 10.94
C GLY A 417 -24.24 -28.10 11.79
N ASP A 418 -23.12 -27.69 11.18
CA ASP A 418 -22.05 -26.97 11.86
C ASP A 418 -22.43 -25.49 12.01
N ALA A 419 -22.67 -25.07 13.25
CA ALA A 419 -23.12 -23.71 13.57
C ALA A 419 -22.16 -22.61 13.08
N VAL A 420 -20.85 -22.84 13.09
CA VAL A 420 -19.86 -21.84 12.64
C VAL A 420 -19.93 -21.69 11.13
N ARG A 421 -19.97 -22.82 10.42
CA ARG A 421 -20.08 -22.84 8.97
C ARG A 421 -21.41 -22.26 8.50
N ASP A 422 -22.51 -22.67 9.11
CA ASP A 422 -23.86 -22.28 8.71
C ASP A 422 -24.12 -20.80 9.01
N ASN A 423 -23.60 -20.26 10.13
CA ASN A 423 -23.62 -18.82 10.39
C ASN A 423 -22.84 -18.04 9.34
N TRP A 424 -21.64 -18.52 8.97
CA TRP A 424 -20.83 -17.87 7.95
C TRP A 424 -21.49 -17.94 6.57
N LEU A 425 -22.08 -19.07 6.19
CA LEU A 425 -22.88 -19.21 4.96
C LEU A 425 -24.04 -18.21 4.96
N GLY A 426 -24.74 -18.07 6.08
CA GLY A 426 -25.79 -17.06 6.26
C GLY A 426 -25.28 -15.64 6.03
N ARG A 427 -24.08 -15.31 6.55
CA ARG A 427 -23.42 -14.03 6.27
C ARG A 427 -23.07 -13.87 4.79
N VAL A 428 -22.50 -14.88 4.13
CA VAL A 428 -22.15 -14.80 2.70
C VAL A 428 -23.42 -14.54 1.85
N ARG A 429 -24.52 -15.24 2.18
CA ARG A 429 -25.83 -15.11 1.52
C ARG A 429 -26.55 -13.79 1.77
N ALA A 430 -26.32 -13.16 2.92
CA ALA A 430 -27.01 -11.93 3.28
C ALA A 430 -26.91 -10.91 2.13
N ALA A 431 -28.08 -10.54 1.59
CA ALA A 431 -28.20 -9.61 0.47
C ALA A 431 -27.61 -8.23 0.84
N LYS A 432 -27.31 -7.42 -0.17
CA LYS A 432 -26.85 -6.02 -0.06
C LYS A 432 -27.87 -5.08 0.64
N ASP A 433 -28.93 -5.59 1.25
CA ASP A 433 -30.07 -4.82 1.77
C ASP A 433 -29.70 -3.86 2.92
N GLN A 434 -28.50 -3.95 3.49
CA GLN A 434 -28.00 -2.96 4.45
C GLN A 434 -27.27 -1.76 3.84
N LEU A 435 -27.05 -1.70 2.51
CA LEU A 435 -26.39 -0.57 1.84
C LEU A 435 -27.33 0.28 0.97
N GLN A 436 -28.64 0.00 0.97
CA GLN A 436 -29.66 0.85 0.34
C GLN A 436 -30.37 1.80 1.31
N GLN A 437 -30.13 1.69 2.62
CA GLN A 437 -30.18 2.90 3.42
C GLN A 437 -29.00 3.73 2.93
N PRO A 438 -29.16 5.00 2.52
CA PRO A 438 -28.00 5.85 2.40
C PRO A 438 -27.35 5.79 3.77
N ALA A 439 -26.24 5.05 3.88
CA ALA A 439 -25.32 5.19 5.00
C ALA A 439 -25.22 6.70 5.15
N THR A 440 -25.70 7.21 6.29
CA THR A 440 -25.63 8.62 6.61
C THR A 440 -24.19 8.97 6.30
N CYS A 441 -23.96 9.69 5.20
CA CYS A 441 -22.65 9.69 4.57
C CYS A 441 -21.64 9.97 5.66
N LEU A 442 -20.88 8.95 6.09
CA LEU A 442 -19.63 9.21 6.78
C LEU A 442 -18.92 10.19 5.86
N PRO A 443 -18.40 11.32 6.35
CA PRO A 443 -17.84 12.34 5.50
C PRO A 443 -16.52 11.83 4.93
N MET A 444 -16.58 10.85 4.01
CA MET A 444 -15.76 10.86 2.82
C MET A 444 -15.91 12.25 2.26
N VAL A 445 -14.78 12.93 2.18
CA VAL A 445 -14.59 14.31 1.74
C VAL A 445 -15.22 14.47 0.34
N ARG A 446 -16.55 14.64 0.29
CA ARG A 446 -17.20 15.37 -0.78
C ARG A 446 -16.57 16.74 -0.69
N ARG A 447 -15.73 17.08 -1.66
CA ARG A 447 -15.39 18.46 -2.04
C ARG A 447 -16.70 19.20 -2.33
N ARG A 448 -17.47 19.53 -1.30
CA ARG A 448 -18.37 20.66 -1.31
C ARG A 448 -17.48 21.87 -1.10
N ARG A 449 -17.26 22.63 -2.17
CA ARG A 449 -16.86 24.03 -2.05
C ARG A 449 -17.96 24.71 -1.23
N ARG A 450 -17.74 24.83 0.08
CA ARG A 450 -18.38 25.84 0.92
C ARG A 450 -17.40 26.99 0.96
N ASP A 451 -17.64 27.98 0.12
CA ASP A 451 -16.99 29.27 0.24
C ASP A 451 -17.41 29.86 1.59
N GLY A 452 -16.42 30.27 2.39
CA GLY A 452 -16.64 31.08 3.59
C GLY A 452 -16.31 30.47 4.95
N ASP A 453 -15.66 29.29 5.06
CA ASP A 453 -15.14 28.82 6.35
C ASP A 453 -13.59 28.81 6.39
N PRO A 454 -12.95 29.58 7.29
CA PRO A 454 -11.50 29.66 7.39
C PRO A 454 -10.83 28.37 7.93
N GLU A 455 -11.54 27.26 8.16
CA GLU A 455 -10.96 25.91 8.38
C GLU A 455 -10.46 25.22 7.08
N HIS A 456 -10.68 25.84 5.92
CA HIS A 456 -10.33 25.27 4.61
C HIS A 456 -9.07 25.86 3.96
N LEU A 457 -8.09 26.29 4.77
CA LEU A 457 -6.75 26.52 4.26
C LEU A 457 -6.03 25.18 4.05
N THR A 458 -5.56 24.95 2.82
CA THR A 458 -4.68 23.83 2.50
C THR A 458 -3.45 23.86 3.41
N PRO A 459 -2.76 22.73 3.64
CA PRO A 459 -1.54 22.72 4.46
C PRO A 459 -0.55 23.80 4.02
N ARG A 460 -0.41 23.99 2.70
CA ARG A 460 0.47 25.01 2.13
C ARG A 460 0.05 26.44 2.43
N GLU A 461 -1.24 26.72 2.40
CA GLU A 461 -1.78 28.04 2.74
C GLU A 461 -1.64 28.32 4.24
N ARG A 462 -1.74 27.30 5.10
CA ARG A 462 -1.48 27.41 6.54
C ARG A 462 -0.02 27.73 6.83
N ASP A 463 0.91 27.06 6.15
CA ASP A 463 2.34 27.35 6.27
C ASP A 463 2.63 28.82 5.88
N ILE A 464 2.01 29.29 4.79
CA ILE A 464 2.12 30.69 4.36
C ILE A 464 1.53 31.62 5.43
N VAL A 465 0.35 31.31 5.98
CA VAL A 465 -0.29 32.12 7.04
C VAL A 465 0.55 32.18 8.32
N ALA A 466 1.13 31.08 8.77
CA ALA A 466 2.00 31.06 9.95
C ALA A 466 3.23 31.98 9.78
N LEU A 467 3.80 32.02 8.57
CA LEU A 467 4.91 32.93 8.26
C LEU A 467 4.44 34.39 8.05
N LEU A 468 3.19 34.60 7.61
CA LEU A 468 2.57 35.93 7.56
C LEU A 468 2.39 36.54 8.96
N GLU A 469 1.99 35.75 9.96
CA GLU A 469 1.83 36.20 11.34
C GLU A 469 3.14 36.69 11.97
N GLN A 470 4.26 36.12 11.50
CA GLN A 470 5.63 36.54 11.82
C GLN A 470 6.08 37.77 11.02
N SER A 471 5.18 38.41 10.28
CA SER A 471 5.42 39.62 9.46
C SER A 471 6.48 39.43 8.36
N MET A 472 6.73 38.19 7.89
CA MET A 472 7.72 37.93 6.85
C MET A 472 7.29 38.43 5.47
N SER A 473 8.20 39.04 4.70
CA SER A 473 7.89 39.48 3.32
C SER A 473 7.64 38.30 2.37
N ASN A 474 6.92 38.51 1.26
CA ASN A 474 6.65 37.44 0.29
C ASN A 474 7.93 36.82 -0.29
N LYS A 475 9.01 37.61 -0.44
CA LYS A 475 10.34 37.11 -0.83
C LYS A 475 10.91 36.16 0.22
N ARG A 476 10.76 36.49 1.51
CA ARG A 476 11.26 35.65 2.61
C ARG A 476 10.40 34.39 2.79
N ILE A 477 9.08 34.50 2.66
CA ILE A 477 8.16 33.36 2.67
C ILE A 477 8.47 32.40 1.50
N ALA A 478 8.73 32.95 0.32
CA ALA A 478 9.15 32.18 -0.85
C ALA A 478 10.44 31.39 -0.58
N LEU A 479 11.43 32.02 0.02
CA LEU A 479 12.69 31.36 0.42
C LEU A 479 12.46 30.27 1.48
N VAL A 480 11.72 30.57 2.55
CA VAL A 480 11.47 29.62 3.66
C VAL A 480 10.68 28.39 3.21
N LEU A 481 9.74 28.57 2.29
CA LEU A 481 8.90 27.47 1.80
C LEU A 481 9.43 26.82 0.51
N ASN A 482 10.57 27.27 -0.03
CA ASN A 482 11.09 26.87 -1.34
C ASN A 482 10.02 27.00 -2.46
N LEU A 483 9.47 28.20 -2.59
CA LEU A 483 8.50 28.59 -3.62
C LEU A 483 9.04 29.75 -4.45
N SER A 484 8.50 29.93 -5.66
CA SER A 484 8.66 31.21 -6.35
C SER A 484 7.84 32.31 -5.64
N VAL A 485 8.28 33.56 -5.75
CA VAL A 485 7.54 34.72 -5.22
C VAL A 485 6.13 34.81 -5.84
N ASP A 486 5.98 34.41 -7.11
CA ASP A 486 4.69 34.42 -7.80
C ASP A 486 3.77 33.30 -7.33
N THR A 487 4.33 32.14 -6.95
CA THR A 487 3.57 31.07 -6.29
C THR A 487 3.07 31.53 -4.91
N VAL A 488 3.88 32.28 -4.14
CA VAL A 488 3.44 32.85 -2.86
C VAL A 488 2.33 33.88 -3.07
N LYS A 489 2.45 34.78 -4.06
CA LYS A 489 1.39 35.74 -4.43
C LYS A 489 0.11 35.03 -4.87
N TRP A 490 0.23 33.94 -5.62
CA TRP A 490 -0.92 33.14 -6.04
C TRP A 490 -1.64 32.51 -4.83
N ASN A 491 -0.89 31.88 -3.92
CA ASN A 491 -1.45 31.31 -2.70
C ASN A 491 -2.08 32.38 -1.79
N LEU A 492 -1.46 33.56 -1.68
CA LEU A 492 -2.04 34.69 -0.95
C LEU A 492 -3.39 35.13 -1.52
N ARG A 493 -3.54 35.17 -2.85
CA ARG A 493 -4.84 35.46 -3.47
C ARG A 493 -5.88 34.39 -3.14
N GLN A 494 -5.48 33.11 -3.08
CA GLN A 494 -6.37 32.03 -2.67
C GLN A 494 -6.75 32.13 -1.19
N ILE A 495 -5.80 32.49 -0.32
CA ILE A 495 -6.04 32.74 1.11
C ILE A 495 -7.03 33.90 1.29
N TYR A 496 -6.83 35.02 0.60
CA TYR A 496 -7.73 36.18 0.66
C TYR A 496 -9.16 35.80 0.25
N ALA A 497 -9.29 35.10 -0.88
CA ALA A 497 -10.58 34.61 -1.35
C ALA A 497 -11.24 33.64 -0.35
N LYS A 498 -10.48 32.74 0.27
CA LYS A 498 -10.97 31.74 1.22
C LYS A 498 -11.36 32.32 2.57
N LEU A 499 -10.64 33.33 3.03
CA LEU A 499 -10.89 34.01 4.31
C LEU A 499 -11.89 35.16 4.18
N GLY A 500 -12.31 35.52 2.96
CA GLY A 500 -13.24 36.63 2.71
C GLY A 500 -12.65 38.01 3.02
N VAL A 501 -11.33 38.14 2.97
CA VAL A 501 -10.60 39.37 3.31
C VAL A 501 -9.84 39.91 2.12
N SER A 502 -9.54 41.20 2.13
CA SER A 502 -8.96 41.91 1.00
C SER A 502 -7.51 42.35 1.23
N THR A 503 -7.08 42.40 2.50
CA THR A 503 -5.73 42.87 2.85
C THR A 503 -4.93 41.85 3.66
N ARG A 504 -3.60 41.94 3.52
CA ARG A 504 -2.63 41.15 4.30
C ARG A 504 -2.81 41.33 5.82
N TYR A 505 -3.16 42.54 6.24
CA TYR A 505 -3.38 42.87 7.64
C TYR A 505 -4.67 42.22 8.18
N GLU A 506 -5.75 42.22 7.39
CA GLU A 506 -6.99 41.52 7.73
C GLU A 506 -6.79 40.01 7.91
N VAL A 507 -5.93 39.38 7.10
CA VAL A 507 -5.57 37.96 7.29
C VAL A 507 -4.93 37.72 8.67
N ILE A 508 -3.96 38.55 9.06
CA ILE A 508 -3.27 38.41 10.35
C ILE A 508 -4.25 38.62 11.52
N LEU A 509 -5.15 39.61 11.40
CA LEU A 509 -6.17 39.87 12.41
C LEU A 509 -7.17 38.71 12.56
N ALA A 510 -7.60 38.14 11.43
CA ALA A 510 -8.53 37.02 11.39
C ALA A 510 -7.96 35.75 12.06
N VAL A 511 -6.65 35.50 11.91
CA VAL A 511 -5.98 34.33 12.50
C VAL A 511 -5.74 34.53 14.01
N ARG A 512 -5.31 35.72 14.43
CA ARG A 512 -5.09 36.06 15.85
C ARG A 512 -6.37 36.04 16.70
N ASN A 513 -7.47 36.57 16.16
CA ASN A 513 -8.78 36.50 16.84
C ASN A 513 -9.29 35.06 17.03
N ARG A 514 -8.74 34.11 16.26
CA ARG A 514 -9.08 32.69 16.34
C ARG A 514 -8.26 31.94 17.40
N ALA A 515 -6.96 32.24 17.51
CA ALA A 515 -6.11 31.69 18.58
C ALA A 515 -6.63 32.03 19.99
N LEU A 516 -7.24 33.21 20.14
CA LEU A 516 -7.90 33.64 21.38
C LEU A 516 -9.20 32.86 21.69
N ARG A 517 -9.85 32.23 20.71
CA ARG A 517 -11.09 31.43 20.89
C ARG A 517 -10.82 29.95 21.16
N THR A 518 -9.65 29.42 20.78
CA THR A 518 -9.26 28.01 21.00
C THR A 518 -8.53 27.77 22.33
N GLY A 519 -8.21 28.82 23.09
CA GLY A 519 -7.54 28.73 24.40
C GLY A 519 -8.47 28.64 25.62
N THR A 520 -9.77 28.45 25.42
CA THR A 520 -10.76 28.26 26.51
C THR A 520 -11.70 27.10 26.18
N ALA A 521 -11.20 25.87 26.35
CA ALA A 521 -11.98 24.65 26.57
C ALA A 521 -11.06 23.52 27.03
#